data_AF-A0A832GF53-F1
#
_entry.id   AF-A0A832GF53-F1
#
_cell.length_a   1.000
_cell.length_b   1.000
_cell.length_c   1.000
_cell.angle_alpha   90.00
_cell.angle_beta   90.00
_cell.angle_gamma   90.00
#
_symmetry.space_group_name_H-M   'P 1'
#
loop_
_entity.id
_entity.type
_entity.pdbx_description
1 polymer ?
#
loop_
_entity_poly.entity_id
_entity_poly.type
_entity_poly.pdbx_seq_one_letter_code
_entity_poly.pdbx_strand_id
1 'polypeptide(L)'
;MAQAQAPQRLLSGEFMARLDRLDVISRKLLSGKMKGERRGKRRGQSVEFADYRNYAIGDDLRFIDWNIYARLERLFLKLFLEEEDLGVHLLVDMTRSMDY
;
A
#
# COMPACT_ATOMS: atom_id res chain seq x y z
N MET A 1 52.66 -12.25 -1.40
CA MET A 1 51.93 -11.76 -0.21
C MET A 1 50.88 -10.76 -0.69
N ALA A 2 49.62 -11.19 -0.85
CA ALA A 2 48.52 -10.34 -1.31
C ALA A 2 47.75 -9.85 -0.08
N GLN A 3 47.74 -8.54 0.14
CA GLN A 3 46.99 -7.92 1.24
C GLN A 3 45.50 -7.90 0.88
N ALA A 4 44.67 -8.57 1.69
CA ALA A 4 43.22 -8.50 1.59
C ALA A 4 42.76 -7.09 2.01
N GLN A 5 42.28 -6.29 1.05
CA GLN A 5 41.69 -4.99 1.31
C GLN A 5 40.35 -5.19 2.02
N ALA A 6 40.20 -4.59 3.21
CA ALA A 6 38.95 -4.58 3.96
C ALA A 6 37.83 -3.95 3.11
N PRO A 7 36.58 -4.43 3.21
CA PRO A 7 35.48 -3.93 2.40
C PRO A 7 35.29 -2.44 2.70
N GLN A 8 35.60 -1.60 1.72
CA GLN A 8 35.27 -0.19 1.76
C GLN A 8 33.76 -0.10 1.99
N ARG A 9 33.34 0.56 3.08
CA ARG A 9 31.93 0.86 3.31
C ARG A 9 31.49 1.78 2.18
N LEU A 10 30.90 1.19 1.14
CA LEU A 10 30.40 1.89 -0.06
C LEU A 10 29.34 2.94 0.31
N LEU A 11 28.70 2.77 1.48
CA LEU A 11 27.71 3.68 2.02
C LEU A 11 28.23 4.24 3.35
N SER A 12 28.41 5.55 3.39
CA SER A 12 28.77 6.25 4.63
C SER A 12 27.59 6.23 5.60
N GLY A 13 27.87 6.27 6.91
CA GLY A 13 26.80 6.34 7.92
C GLY A 13 25.93 7.58 7.77
N GLU A 14 26.51 8.70 7.32
CA GLU A 14 25.78 9.92 7.02
C GLU A 14 24.82 9.75 5.83
N PHE A 15 25.25 9.03 4.78
CA PHE A 15 24.41 8.74 3.63
C PHE A 15 23.22 7.84 4.02
N MET A 16 23.45 6.86 4.88
CA MET A 16 22.39 6.00 5.42
C MET A 16 21.36 6.81 6.24
N ALA A 17 21.82 7.72 7.11
CA ALA A 17 20.92 8.58 7.88
C ALA A 17 20.07 9.52 6.99
N ARG A 18 20.61 9.97 5.86
CA ARG A 18 19.86 10.75 4.86
C ARG A 18 18.82 9.89 4.13
N LEU A 19 19.16 8.65 3.78
CA LEU A 19 18.22 7.69 3.18
C LEU A 19 17.06 7.36 4.12
N ASP A 20 17.32 7.12 5.40
CA ASP A 20 16.26 6.83 6.38
C ASP A 20 15.28 7.99 6.52
N ARG A 21 15.79 9.23 6.51
CA ARG A 21 14.93 10.44 6.52
C ARG A 21 14.08 10.53 5.26
N LEU A 22 14.64 10.19 4.11
CA LEU A 22 13.93 10.15 2.83
C LEU A 22 12.86 9.04 2.81
N ASP A 23 13.15 7.87 3.36
CA ASP A 23 12.19 6.76 3.51
C ASP A 23 11.00 7.19 4.38
N VAL A 24 11.25 7.80 5.55
CA VAL A 24 10.18 8.29 6.44
C VAL A 24 9.29 9.34 5.77
N ILE A 25 9.89 10.30 5.05
CA ILE A 25 9.13 11.32 4.30
C ILE A 25 8.35 10.68 3.15
N SER A 26 8.96 9.73 2.43
CA SER A 26 8.30 9.02 1.34
C SER A 26 7.08 8.25 1.84
N ARG A 27 7.17 7.55 2.99
CA ARG A 27 6.06 6.85 3.62
C ARG A 27 4.95 7.81 4.04
N LYS A 28 5.29 8.98 4.56
CA LYS A 28 4.32 10.00 4.97
C LYS A 28 3.62 10.65 3.77
N LEU A 29 4.34 10.89 2.67
CA LEU A 29 3.77 11.38 1.41
C LEU A 29 2.90 10.31 0.73
N LEU A 30 3.33 9.05 0.76
CA LEU A 30 2.55 7.90 0.27
C LEU A 30 1.29 7.67 1.09
N SER A 31 1.32 7.97 2.39
CA SER A 31 0.15 7.92 3.26
C SER A 31 -0.82 9.08 3.04
N GLY A 32 -0.41 10.14 2.32
CA GLY A 32 -1.16 11.39 2.19
C GLY A 32 -1.49 11.83 0.77
N LYS A 33 -1.04 11.11 -0.28
CA LYS A 33 -1.38 11.45 -1.67
C LYS A 33 -2.02 10.27 -2.41
N MET A 34 -3.25 10.55 -2.81
CA MET A 34 -4.09 9.87 -3.80
C MET A 34 -4.82 8.60 -3.33
N LYS A 35 -6.06 8.84 -2.88
CA LYS A 35 -7.20 7.97 -3.18
C LYS A 35 -7.07 7.49 -4.65
N GLY A 36 -6.94 6.19 -4.84
CA GLY A 36 -7.17 5.54 -6.13
C GLY A 36 -5.95 5.24 -7.03
N GLU A 37 -4.73 5.72 -6.73
CA GLU A 37 -3.59 5.48 -7.65
C GLU A 37 -2.74 4.24 -7.29
N ARG A 38 -2.96 3.67 -6.10
CA ARG A 38 -2.54 2.31 -5.78
C ARG A 38 -3.70 1.54 -5.19
N ARG A 39 -4.04 0.41 -5.81
CA ARG A 39 -4.75 -0.67 -5.13
C ARG A 39 -3.95 -1.04 -3.89
N GLY A 40 -4.57 -0.91 -2.73
CA GLY A 40 -4.05 -1.46 -1.49
C GLY A 40 -3.65 -2.91 -1.71
N LYS A 41 -2.50 -3.29 -1.16
CA LYS A 41 -2.05 -4.70 -1.13
C LYS A 41 -2.88 -5.54 -0.15
N ARG A 42 -3.81 -4.90 0.57
CA ARG A 42 -4.76 -5.51 1.48
C ARG A 42 -6.04 -5.82 0.72
N ARG A 43 -6.54 -7.02 0.93
CA ARG A 43 -7.79 -7.51 0.36
C ARG A 43 -8.87 -7.34 1.44
N GLY A 44 -9.46 -6.16 1.55
CA GLY A 44 -10.70 -5.99 2.31
C GLY A 44 -11.84 -6.82 1.69
N GLN A 45 -12.66 -7.46 2.53
CA GLN A 45 -13.95 -8.02 2.14
C GLN A 45 -14.98 -6.89 2.15
N SER A 46 -14.98 -6.04 1.11
CA SER A 46 -16.14 -5.18 0.91
C SER A 46 -17.27 -5.96 0.23
N VAL A 47 -18.51 -5.59 0.54
CA VAL A 47 -19.73 -6.24 0.01
C VAL A 47 -20.08 -5.68 -1.38
N GLU A 48 -19.65 -4.47 -1.70
CA GLU A 48 -20.05 -3.80 -2.94
C GLU A 48 -19.22 -4.25 -4.14
N PHE A 49 -19.91 -4.73 -5.17
CA PHE A 49 -19.29 -5.09 -6.45
C PHE A 49 -18.78 -3.83 -7.17
N ALA A 50 -17.52 -3.87 -7.61
CA ALA A 50 -16.90 -2.79 -8.38
C ALA A 50 -16.88 -3.10 -9.88
N ASP A 51 -16.22 -4.19 -10.28
CA ASP A 51 -16.03 -4.54 -11.70
C ASP A 51 -15.51 -5.99 -11.87
N TYR A 52 -15.28 -6.40 -13.11
CA TYR A 52 -14.58 -7.63 -13.48
C TYR A 52 -13.16 -7.36 -13.99
N ARG A 53 -12.24 -8.28 -13.70
CA ARG A 53 -10.90 -8.30 -14.31
C ARG A 53 -10.60 -9.69 -14.85
N ASN A 54 -9.87 -9.78 -15.95
CA ASN A 54 -9.28 -11.05 -16.40
C ASN A 54 -8.43 -11.68 -15.29
N TYR A 55 -8.53 -12.99 -15.14
CA TYR A 55 -7.67 -13.77 -14.26
C TYR A 55 -6.22 -13.73 -14.73
N ALA A 56 -5.31 -13.57 -13.78
CA ALA A 56 -3.87 -13.75 -13.96
C ALA A 56 -3.33 -14.81 -13.01
N ILE A 57 -2.23 -15.46 -13.40
CA ILE A 57 -1.57 -16.48 -12.58
C ILE A 57 -1.14 -15.84 -11.25
N GLY A 58 -1.52 -16.48 -10.14
CA GLY A 58 -1.29 -15.98 -8.78
C GLY A 58 -2.49 -15.25 -8.16
N ASP A 59 -3.55 -15.04 -8.94
CA ASP A 59 -4.82 -14.58 -8.39
C ASP A 59 -5.51 -15.67 -7.57
N ASP A 60 -6.35 -15.24 -6.62
CA ASP A 60 -7.05 -16.14 -5.71
C ASP A 60 -8.35 -16.62 -6.36
N LEU A 61 -8.47 -17.94 -6.52
CA LEU A 61 -9.56 -18.59 -7.24
C LEU A 61 -10.92 -18.40 -6.56
N ARG A 62 -10.95 -18.04 -5.27
CA ARG A 62 -12.20 -17.79 -4.53
C ARG A 62 -13.00 -16.61 -5.08
N PHE A 63 -12.35 -15.71 -5.81
CA PHE A 63 -12.98 -14.53 -6.41
C PHE A 63 -13.40 -14.75 -7.87
N ILE A 64 -13.25 -15.96 -8.41
CA ILE A 64 -13.66 -16.26 -9.79
C ILE A 64 -15.20 -16.28 -9.87
N ASP A 65 -15.74 -15.64 -10.91
CA ASP A 65 -17.15 -15.79 -11.28
C ASP A 65 -17.35 -17.01 -12.18
N TRP A 66 -17.86 -18.10 -11.59
CA TRP A 66 -18.17 -19.33 -12.30
C TRP A 66 -19.34 -19.21 -13.29
N ASN A 67 -20.28 -18.28 -13.07
CA ASN A 67 -21.39 -18.05 -14.00
C ASN A 67 -20.91 -17.36 -15.28
N ILE A 68 -19.99 -16.41 -15.16
CA ILE A 68 -19.37 -15.77 -16.32
C ILE A 68 -18.52 -16.78 -17.07
N TYR A 69 -17.73 -17.58 -16.36
CA TYR A 69 -16.95 -18.65 -16.97
C TYR A 69 -17.85 -19.61 -17.76
N ALA A 70 -19.00 -20.03 -17.21
CA ALA A 70 -19.94 -20.90 -17.92
C ALA A 70 -20.54 -20.29 -19.20
N ARG A 71 -20.51 -18.96 -19.36
CA ARG A 71 -21.07 -18.26 -20.53
C ARG A 71 -20.03 -17.83 -21.57
N LEU A 72 -18.85 -17.43 -21.10
CA LEU A 72 -17.81 -16.82 -21.93
C LEU A 72 -16.56 -17.70 -22.08
N GLU A 73 -16.50 -18.82 -21.36
CA GLU A 73 -15.35 -19.74 -21.28
C GLU A 73 -14.03 -19.03 -20.95
N ARG A 74 -14.14 -17.92 -20.21
CA ARG A 74 -13.02 -17.06 -19.83
C ARG A 74 -13.08 -16.78 -18.33
N LEU A 75 -11.91 -16.83 -17.68
CA LEU A 75 -11.78 -16.62 -16.25
C LEU A 75 -11.75 -15.12 -15.93
N PHE A 76 -12.72 -14.69 -15.12
CA PHE A 76 -12.82 -13.35 -14.59
C PHE A 76 -12.87 -13.38 -13.07
N LEU A 77 -12.15 -12.46 -12.42
CA LEU A 77 -12.29 -12.17 -10.99
C LEU A 77 -13.34 -11.07 -10.77
N LYS A 78 -14.16 -11.25 -9.74
CA LYS A 78 -14.96 -10.18 -9.13
C LYS A 78 -14.06 -9.24 -8.35
N LEU A 79 -14.14 -7.96 -8.66
CA LEU A 79 -13.54 -6.89 -7.90
C LEU A 79 -14.61 -6.31 -6.98
N PHE A 80 -14.25 -6.10 -5.73
CA PHE A 80 -15.09 -5.44 -4.73
C PHE A 80 -14.48 -4.09 -4.39
N LEU A 81 -15.34 -3.11 -4.10
CA LEU A 81 -14.93 -1.74 -3.79
C LEU A 81 -14.52 -1.67 -2.33
N GLU A 82 -13.23 -1.66 -2.02
CA GLU A 82 -12.77 -1.60 -0.62
C GLU A 82 -13.24 -0.31 0.06
N GLU A 83 -14.08 -0.45 1.08
CA GLU A 83 -14.48 0.65 1.95
C GLU A 83 -13.46 0.73 3.09
N GLU A 84 -12.59 1.75 3.05
CA GLU A 84 -11.67 2.04 4.15
C GLU A 84 -12.32 3.07 5.08
N ASP A 85 -12.61 2.66 6.32
CA ASP A 85 -13.00 3.58 7.38
C ASP A 85 -11.80 4.49 7.74
N LEU A 86 -11.91 5.77 7.41
CA LEU A 86 -10.94 6.79 7.81
C LEU A 86 -11.20 7.21 9.26
N GLY A 87 -10.48 6.59 10.20
CA GLY A 87 -10.46 7.03 11.60
C GLY A 87 -9.73 8.37 11.74
N VAL A 88 -10.46 9.45 12.04
CA VAL A 88 -9.88 10.77 12.35
C VAL A 88 -9.93 11.01 13.85
N HIS A 89 -8.77 11.24 14.47
CA HIS A 89 -8.67 11.64 15.87
C HIS A 89 -8.28 13.13 15.95
N LEU A 90 -9.16 13.95 16.52
CA LEU A 90 -8.83 15.34 16.87
C LEU A 90 -8.37 15.39 18.32
N LEU A 91 -7.16 15.91 18.52
CA LEU A 91 -6.64 16.22 19.84
C LEU A 91 -6.60 17.75 19.96
N VAL A 92 -7.42 18.27 20.86
CA VAL A 92 -7.52 19.72 21.12
C VAL A 92 -6.81 20.02 22.44
N ASP A 93 -5.82 20.90 22.38
CA ASP A 93 -5.17 21.42 23.58
C ASP A 93 -6.09 22.46 24.23
N MET A 94 -6.47 22.22 25.50
CA MET A 94 -7.29 23.13 26.31
C MET A 94 -6.50 23.76 27.47
N THR A 95 -5.16 23.80 27.37
CA THR A 95 -4.34 24.49 28.36
C THR A 95 -4.42 26.01 28.22
N ARG A 96 -4.14 26.71 29.32
CA ARG A 96 -4.17 28.19 29.41
C ARG A 96 -3.26 28.92 28.42
N SER A 97 -2.29 28.23 27.81
CA SER A 97 -1.45 28.82 26.75
C SER A 97 -2.19 29.05 25.44
N MET A 98 -3.40 28.51 25.28
CA MET A 98 -4.27 28.77 24.13
C MET A 98 -5.21 29.97 24.34
N ASP A 99 -5.23 30.58 25.54
CA ASP A 99 -5.97 31.84 25.78
C ASP A 99 -5.15 33.02 25.23
N TYR A 100 -5.66 33.67 24.17
CA TYR A 100 -5.13 34.90 23.55
C TYR A 100 -6.02 36.10 23.88
#